data_AF-A0A2R6BVH9-F1
#
_entry.id   AF-A0A2R6BVH9-F1
#
_cell.length_a   1.000
_cell.length_b   1.000
_cell.length_c   1.000
_cell.angle_alpha   90.00
_cell.angle_beta   90.00
_cell.angle_gamma   90.00
#
_symmetry.space_group_name_H-M   'P 1'
#
loop_
_entity.id
_entity.type
_entity.pdbx_description
1 polymer ?
#
loop_
_entity_poly.entity_id
_entity_poly.type
_entity_poly.pdbx_seq_one_letter_code
_entity_poly.pdbx_strand_id
1 'polypeptide(L)'
;MYSLAPLITVTGGWVIAALLIALSVYVRRANRVAVNISTLLGILSIITSPLIPAHTGALLDFGSTPKITLLDALQILGFYVFPTVFIVLRFTKLKTPNPPNTKK
;
A
#
# COMPACT_ATOMS: atom_id res chain seq x y z
N MET A 1 24.60 1.12 11.61
CA MET A 1 24.08 2.13 12.55
C MET A 1 22.58 2.23 12.32
N TYR A 2 21.76 1.65 13.19
CA TYR A 2 20.30 1.83 13.16
C TYR A 2 19.99 3.24 13.65
N SER A 3 20.25 4.23 12.79
CA SER A 3 19.76 5.60 13.00
C SER A 3 18.25 5.49 13.11
N LEU A 4 17.70 5.99 14.23
CA LEU A 4 16.27 6.15 14.45
C LEU A 4 15.66 6.75 13.17
N ALA A 5 15.02 5.90 12.36
CA ALA A 5 14.27 6.37 11.21
C ALA A 5 13.34 7.47 11.72
N PRO A 6 13.28 8.65 11.06
CA PRO A 6 12.48 9.77 11.54
C PRO A 6 11.11 9.25 11.95
N LEU A 7 10.66 9.53 13.18
CA LEU A 7 9.45 8.94 13.74
C LEU A 7 8.26 9.07 12.77
N ILE A 8 8.24 10.17 12.01
CA ILE A 8 7.30 10.53 10.93
C ILE A 8 7.25 9.49 9.80
N THR A 9 8.37 8.91 9.38
CA THR A 9 8.43 7.91 8.30
C THR A 9 7.93 6.54 8.77
N VAL A 10 8.25 6.16 10.00
CA VAL A 10 7.75 4.92 10.61
C VAL A 10 6.24 5.04 10.83
N THR A 11 5.77 6.11 11.47
CA THR A 11 4.34 6.34 11.70
C THR A 11 3.57 6.49 10.40
N GLY A 12 4.14 7.14 9.38
CA GLY A 12 3.54 7.25 8.05
C GLY A 12 3.28 5.89 7.39
N GLY A 13 4.23 4.96 7.47
CA GLY A 13 4.06 3.60 6.96
C GLY A 13 2.94 2.83 7.66
N TRP A 14 2.87 2.91 9.00
CA TRP A 14 1.79 2.30 9.78
C TRP A 14 0.42 2.91 9.46
N VAL A 15 0.35 4.23 9.28
CA VAL A 15 -0.89 4.94 8.92
C VAL A 15 -1.37 4.53 7.53
N ILE A 16 -0.47 4.43 6.55
CA ILE A 16 -0.81 3.99 5.19
C ILE A 16 -1.27 2.53 5.20
N ALA A 17 -0.60 1.64 5.94
CA ALA A 17 -1.01 0.25 6.07
C ALA A 17 -2.39 0.11 6.75
N ALA A 18 -2.61 0.84 7.84
CA ALA A 18 -3.91 0.87 8.54
C ALA A 18 -5.03 1.42 7.64
N LEU A 19 -4.74 2.48 6.87
CA LEU A 19 -5.66 3.01 5.86
C LEU A 19 -5.97 1.98 4.77
N LEU A 20 -4.97 1.29 4.22
CA LEU A 20 -5.18 0.26 3.20
C LEU A 20 -6.05 -0.89 3.73
N ILE A 21 -5.83 -1.33 4.98
CA ILE A 21 -6.67 -2.33 5.64
C ILE A 21 -8.09 -1.81 5.86
N ALA A 22 -8.26 -0.59 6.37
CA ALA A 22 -9.57 0.01 6.58
C ALA A 22 -10.33 0.18 5.24
N LEU A 23 -9.67 0.68 4.20
CA LEU A 23 -10.26 0.84 2.87
C LEU A 23 -10.59 -0.50 2.21
N SER A 24 -9.85 -1.58 2.49
CA SER A 24 -10.17 -2.93 1.98
C SER A 24 -11.59 -3.38 2.36
N VAL A 25 -12.10 -2.99 3.53
CA VAL A 25 -13.46 -3.27 3.99
C VAL A 25 -14.49 -2.49 3.14
N TYR A 26 -14.18 -1.25 2.77
CA TYR A 26 -15.05 -0.39 1.98
C TYR A 26 -15.01 -0.69 0.47
N VAL A 27 -13.90 -1.23 -0.04
CA VAL A 27 -13.82 -1.77 -1.40
C VAL A 27 -14.86 -2.86 -1.61
N ARG A 28 -15.15 -3.68 -0.59
CA ARG A 28 -16.17 -4.72 -0.64
C ARG A 28 -17.60 -4.19 -0.88
N ARG A 29 -17.86 -2.90 -0.59
CA ARG A 29 -19.13 -2.22 -0.87
C ARG A 29 -19.18 -1.55 -2.25
N ALA A 30 -18.17 -1.76 -3.11
CA ALA A 30 -18.08 -1.19 -4.46
C ALA A 30 -18.22 0.34 -4.55
N ASN A 31 -17.93 1.06 -3.46
CA ASN A 31 -17.95 2.53 -3.48
C ASN A 31 -16.79 3.04 -4.36
N ARG A 32 -17.13 3.72 -5.46
CA ARG A 32 -16.16 4.21 -6.45
C ARG A 32 -15.12 5.14 -5.83
N VAL A 33 -15.53 5.95 -4.85
CA VAL A 33 -14.62 6.86 -4.15
C VAL A 33 -13.58 6.06 -3.38
N ALA A 34 -14.01 5.03 -2.65
CA ALA A 34 -13.09 4.15 -1.91
C ALA A 34 -12.13 3.40 -2.85
N VAL A 35 -12.62 2.91 -3.99
CA VAL A 35 -11.77 2.24 -5.00
C VAL A 35 -10.74 3.22 -5.59
N ASN A 36 -11.16 4.44 -5.93
CA ASN A 36 -10.27 5.48 -6.47
C ASN A 36 -9.18 5.87 -5.46
N ILE A 37 -9.58 6.15 -4.23
CA ILE A 37 -8.66 6.53 -3.14
C ILE A 37 -7.68 5.38 -2.84
N SER A 38 -8.18 4.14 -2.74
CA SER A 38 -7.31 2.96 -2.51
C SER A 38 -6.28 2.78 -3.63
N THR A 39 -6.66 3.08 -4.88
CA THR A 39 -5.75 2.94 -6.01
C THR A 39 -4.69 4.04 -6.00
N LEU A 40 -5.09 5.29 -5.73
CA LEU A 40 -4.15 6.40 -5.61
C LEU A 40 -3.16 6.14 -4.46
N LEU A 41 -3.67 5.71 -3.31
CA LEU A 41 -2.84 5.31 -2.17
C LEU A 41 -1.91 4.15 -2.52
N GLY A 42 -2.39 3.14 -3.26
CA GLY A 42 -1.57 2.02 -3.70
C GLY A 42 -0.43 2.43 -4.63
N ILE A 43 -0.71 3.29 -5.62
CA ILE A 43 0.31 3.84 -6.52
C ILE A 43 1.32 4.68 -5.73
N LEU A 44 0.82 5.55 -4.85
CA LEU A 44 1.66 6.41 -4.04
C LEU A 44 2.55 5.59 -3.12
N SER A 45 2.03 4.51 -2.53
CA SER A 45 2.75 3.57 -1.67
C SER A 45 3.93 2.92 -2.40
N ILE A 46 3.76 2.48 -3.65
CA ILE A 46 4.84 1.90 -4.47
C ILE A 46 5.94 2.93 -4.75
N ILE A 47 5.56 4.18 -5.08
CA ILE A 47 6.51 5.24 -5.46
C ILE A 47 7.25 5.77 -4.23
N THR A 48 6.57 5.93 -3.09
CA THR A 48 7.15 6.53 -1.89
C THR A 48 7.93 5.52 -1.05
N SER A 49 7.61 4.23 -1.14
CA SER A 49 8.32 3.16 -0.40
C SER A 49 9.85 3.20 -0.57
N PRO A 50 10.44 3.29 -1.79
CA PRO A 50 11.89 3.35 -1.96
C PRO A 50 12.51 4.70 -1.54
N LEU A 51 11.71 5.76 -1.35
CA LEU A 51 12.20 7.05 -0.87
C LEU A 51 12.41 7.05 0.66
N ILE A 52 11.94 6.01 1.36
CA ILE A 52 12.07 5.89 2.81
C ILE A 52 13.39 5.16 3.13
N PRO A 53 14.36 5.81 3.80
CA PRO A 53 15.65 5.19 4.13
C PRO A 53 15.51 3.93 4.99
N ALA A 54 14.46 3.85 5.81
CA ALA A 54 14.17 2.66 6.60
C ALA A 54 13.80 1.45 5.71
N HIS A 55 13.07 1.69 4.62
CA HIS A 55 12.66 0.65 3.69
C HIS A 55 13.84 0.17 2.85
N THR A 56 14.70 1.08 2.39
CA THR A 56 15.89 0.72 1.60
C THR A 56 16.99 0.13 2.47
N GLY A 57 17.19 0.64 3.69
CA GLY A 57 18.14 0.08 4.65
C GLY A 57 17.77 -1.34 5.09
N ALA A 58 16.49 -1.61 5.33
CA ALA A 58 16.03 -2.95 5.68
C ALA A 58 16.23 -3.95 4.52
N LEU A 59 15.90 -3.57 3.28
CA LEU A 59 16.20 -4.40 2.10
C LEU A 59 17.69 -4.69 1.90
N LEU A 60 18.58 -3.76 2.23
CA LEU A 60 20.03 -3.96 2.13
C LEU A 60 20.53 -4.95 3.19
N ASP A 61 19.87 -4.99 4.35
CA ASP A 61 20.15 -5.93 5.44
C ASP A 61 19.31 -7.22 5.33
N PHE A 62 18.67 -7.48 4.18
CA PHE A 62 17.84 -8.67 3.97
C PHE A 62 18.65 -9.95 4.18
N GLY A 63 18.13 -10.86 5.00
CA GLY A 63 18.83 -12.12 5.33
C GLY A 63 19.88 -12.01 6.43
N SER A 64 20.14 -10.82 6.98
CA SER A 64 21.09 -10.63 8.09
C SER A 64 20.62 -11.29 9.39
N THR A 65 19.33 -11.20 9.69
CA THR A 65 18.70 -11.89 10.82
C THR A 65 17.28 -12.36 10.47
N PRO A 66 16.76 -13.41 11.13
CA PRO A 66 15.40 -13.89 10.89
C PRO A 66 14.33 -12.82 11.12
N LYS A 67 14.55 -11.93 12.11
CA LYS A 67 13.62 -10.83 12.43
C LYS A 67 13.57 -9.78 11.32
N ILE A 68 14.73 -9.37 10.80
CA ILE A 68 14.83 -8.37 9.73
C ILE A 68 14.24 -8.94 8.43
N THR A 69 14.58 -10.18 8.11
CA THR A 69 14.04 -10.89 6.93
C THR A 69 12.51 -10.98 6.94
N LEU A 70 11.91 -11.24 8.11
CA LEU A 70 10.44 -11.26 8.26
C LEU A 70 9.85 -9.86 8.05
N LEU A 71 10.48 -8.83 8.62
CA LEU A 71 10.06 -7.44 8.44
C LEU A 71 10.10 -7.03 6.96
N ASP A 72 11.17 -7.38 6.25
CA ASP A 72 11.34 -7.09 4.83
C ASP A 72 10.31 -7.82 3.96
N ALA A 73 10.04 -9.09 4.26
CA ALA A 73 9.01 -9.86 3.57
C ALA A 73 7.63 -9.18 3.73
N LEU A 74 7.30 -8.72 4.94
CA LEU A 74 6.08 -7.96 5.20
C LEU A 74 6.06 -6.62 4.46
N GLN A 75 7.19 -5.94 4.38
CA GLN A 75 7.32 -4.68 3.64
C GLN A 75 7.09 -4.89 2.13
N ILE A 76 7.71 -5.91 1.53
CA ILE A 76 7.51 -6.27 0.13
C ILE A 76 6.03 -6.59 -0.12
N LEU A 77 5.42 -7.38 0.77
CA LEU A 77 4.02 -7.75 0.64
C LEU A 77 3.10 -6.54 0.74
N GLY A 78 3.29 -5.71 1.77
CA GLY A 78 2.43 -4.56 2.10
C GLY A 78 2.53 -3.39 1.13
N PHE A 79 3.73 -3.07 0.66
CA PHE A 79 3.99 -1.87 -0.14
C PHE A 79 4.18 -2.12 -1.63
N TYR A 80 4.42 -3.37 -2.05
CA TYR A 80 4.61 -3.72 -3.46
C TYR A 80 3.58 -4.73 -3.95
N VAL A 81 3.48 -5.90 -3.31
CA VAL A 81 2.64 -6.99 -3.83
C VAL A 81 1.15 -6.65 -3.72
N PHE A 82 0.66 -6.28 -2.54
CA PHE A 82 -0.76 -5.96 -2.34
C PHE A 82 -1.23 -4.77 -3.20
N PRO A 83 -0.53 -3.62 -3.23
CA PRO A 83 -0.91 -2.50 -4.07
C PRO A 83 -0.93 -2.88 -5.56
N THR A 84 0.07 -3.62 -6.03
CA THR A 84 0.15 -4.05 -7.43
C THR A 84 -1.00 -4.98 -7.79
N VAL A 85 -1.28 -6.00 -6.97
CA VAL A 85 -2.40 -6.93 -7.20
C VAL A 85 -3.73 -6.17 -7.22
N PHE A 86 -3.93 -5.22 -6.30
CA PHE A 86 -5.14 -4.41 -6.27
C PHE A 86 -5.30 -3.55 -7.54
N ILE A 87 -4.23 -2.90 -7.99
CA ILE A 87 -4.22 -2.11 -9.23
C ILE A 87 -4.53 -3.00 -10.44
N VAL A 88 -3.88 -4.16 -10.54
CA VAL A 88 -4.11 -5.11 -11.64
C VAL A 88 -5.56 -5.61 -11.64
N LEU A 89 -6.10 -6.00 -10.48
CA LEU A 89 -7.50 -6.43 -10.35
C LEU A 89 -8.48 -5.30 -10.70
N ARG A 90 -8.12 -4.05 -10.36
CA ARG A 90 -8.91 -2.89 -10.76
C ARG A 90 -9.03 -2.78 -12.28
N PHE A 91 -7.92 -2.88 -13.00
CA PHE A 91 -7.90 -2.73 -14.45
C PHE A 91 -8.41 -3.97 -15.21
N THR A 92 -8.33 -5.16 -14.61
CA THR A 92 -8.71 -6.42 -15.27
C THR A 92 -10.12 -6.91 -14.94
N LYS A 93 -10.62 -6.68 -13.73
CA LYS A 93 -11.89 -7.28 -13.26
C LYS A 93 -12.88 -6.28 -12.66
N LEU A 94 -12.42 -5.19 -12.06
CA LEU A 94 -13.32 -4.16 -11.53
C LEU A 94 -13.61 -3.11 -12.62
N LYS A 95 -14.47 -3.46 -13.58
CA LYS A 95 -15.12 -2.43 -14.41
C LYS A 95 -15.92 -1.55 -13.46
N THR A 96 -15.49 -0.30 -13.26
CA THR A 96 -16.28 0.69 -12.53
C THR A 96 -17.70 0.67 -13.08
N PRO A 97 -18.74 0.49 -12.25
CA PRO A 97 -20.12 0.57 -12.73
C PRO A 97 -20.30 1.91 -13.46
N ASN A 98 -21.06 1.95 -14.56
CA ASN A 98 -21.37 3.22 -15.23
C ASN A 98 -22.04 4.18 -14.24
N PRO A 99 -21.73 5.49 -14.22
CA PRO A 99 -22.48 6.44 -13.40
C PRO A 99 -23.98 6.25 -13.65
N PRO A 100 -24.82 6.27 -12.60
CA PRO A 100 -26.26 6.21 -12.80
C PRO A 100 -26.61 7.30 -13.80
N ASN A 101 -27.26 6.92 -14.89
CA ASN A 101 -27.70 7.81 -15.94
C ASN A 101 -28.70 8.78 -15.31
N THR A 102 -28.23 9.92 -14.81
CA THR A 102 -29.08 11.04 -14.39
C THR A 102 -29.62 11.71 -15.63
N LYS A 103 -30.54 11.01 -16.31
CA LYS A 103 -31.58 11.61 -17.13
C LYS A 103 -32.89 11.45 -16.39
N LYS A 104 -33.27 12.48 -15.66
CA LYS A 104 -34.65 12.97 -15.57
C LYS A 104 -34.59 14.47 -15.36
#